data_AF-A0A561VLV9-F1
#
_entry.id   AF-A0A561VLV9-F1
#
_cell.length_a   1.000
_cell.length_b   1.000
_cell.length_c   1.000
_cell.angle_alpha   90.00
_cell.angle_beta   90.00
_cell.angle_gamma   90.00
#
_symmetry.space_group_name_H-M   'P 1'
#
loop_
_entity.id
_entity.type
_entity.pdbx_description
1 polymer ?
#
loop_
_entity_poly.entity_id
_entity_poly.type
_entity_poly.pdbx_seq_one_letter_code
_entity_poly.pdbx_strand_id
1 'polypeptide(L)' 'MVTAPARTGPYGQCTEVGTIAQETFVLYDCYVTNGYGNTWTWVRSEEGRSLGWVWDKNLQYGGAGERC' A
#
# COMPACT_ATOMS: atom_id res chain seq x y z
N MET A 1 -16.18 1.38 -9.64
CA MET A 1 -14.81 1.93 -9.62
C MET A 1 -14.01 1.07 -8.66
N VAL A 2 -12.89 0.50 -9.09
CA VAL A 2 -12.05 -0.35 -8.23
C VAL A 2 -11.10 0.55 -7.44
N THR A 3 -10.99 0.33 -6.13
CA THR A 3 -10.15 1.15 -5.25
C THR A 3 -9.29 0.26 -4.34
N ALA A 4 -8.13 0.79 -3.96
CA ALA A 4 -7.21 0.18 -3.00
C ALA A 4 -7.21 1.00 -1.70
N PRO A 5 -7.61 0.41 -0.56
CA PRO A 5 -7.61 1.12 0.72
C PRO A 5 -6.19 1.22 1.30
N ALA A 6 -5.78 2.44 1.67
CA ALA A 6 -4.54 2.74 2.38
C ALA A 6 -4.80 2.80 3.89
N ARG A 7 -3.91 2.19 4.68
CA ARG A 7 -4.11 2.00 6.13
C ARG A 7 -2.94 2.50 6.96
N THR A 8 -3.20 2.73 8.25
CA THR A 8 -2.18 3.08 9.25
C THR A 8 -1.17 1.95 9.52
N GLY A 9 -1.47 0.71 9.15
CA GLY A 9 -0.60 -0.44 9.37
C GLY A 9 -0.84 -1.59 8.37
N PRO A 10 0.06 -2.60 8.33
CA PRO A 10 0.06 -3.69 7.35
C PRO A 10 -0.95 -4.80 7.69
N TYR A 11 -2.17 -4.42 8.05
CA TYR A 11 -3.26 -5.34 8.35
C TYR A 11 -4.59 -4.78 7.87
N GLY A 12 -5.49 -5.66 7.41
CA GLY A 12 -6.83 -5.25 6.96
C GLY A 12 -7.66 -4.55 8.04
N GLN A 13 -7.40 -4.86 9.32
CA GLN A 13 -8.05 -4.25 10.49
C GLN A 13 -7.52 -2.86 10.87
N CYS A 14 -6.36 -2.45 10.33
CA CYS A 14 -5.82 -1.13 10.62
C CYS A 14 -6.72 -0.04 10.03
N THR A 15 -6.79 1.10 10.72
CA THR A 15 -7.59 2.26 10.31
C THR A 15 -7.29 2.65 8.88
N GLU A 16 -8.32 2.73 8.05
CA GLU A 16 -8.24 3.28 6.70
C GLU A 16 -8.05 4.80 6.77
N VAL A 17 -7.01 5.29 6.11
CA VAL A 17 -6.67 6.72 6.05
C VAL A 17 -6.99 7.34 4.70
N GLY A 18 -7.34 6.52 3.71
CA GLY A 18 -7.73 6.95 2.39
C GLY A 18 -7.93 5.78 1.43
N THR A 19 -8.43 6.10 0.24
CA THR A 19 -8.56 5.15 -0.87
C THR A 19 -7.82 5.68 -2.10
N ILE A 20 -7.19 4.77 -2.83
CA ILE A 20 -6.47 5.06 -4.06
C ILE A 20 -7.32 4.49 -5.20
N ALA A 21 -7.69 5.33 -6.17
CA ALA A 21 -8.43 4.88 -7.33
C ALA A 21 -7.53 4.06 -8.27
N GLN A 22 -8.12 3.09 -8.97
CA GLN A 22 -7.42 2.40 -10.06
C GLN A 22 -6.82 3.41 -11.05
N GLU A 23 -5.67 3.08 -11.64
CA GLU A 23 -4.90 3.95 -12.56
C GLU A 23 -4.29 5.21 -11.91
N THR A 24 -4.41 5.39 -10.59
CA THR A 24 -3.65 6.43 -9.88
C THR A 24 -2.18 6.04 -9.81
N PHE A 25 -1.31 6.92 -10.29
CA PHE A 25 0.14 6.76 -10.15
C PHE A 25 0.56 7.03 -8.71
N VAL A 26 1.42 6.14 -8.19
CA VAL A 26 1.92 6.17 -6.82
C VAL A 26 3.36 5.67 -6.79
N LEU A 27 4.09 6.06 -5.75
CA LEU A 27 5.45 5.59 -5.50
C LEU A 27 5.41 4.47 -4.45
N TYR A 28 6.18 3.41 -4.71
CA TYR A 28 6.42 2.32 -3.77
C TYR A 28 7.72 2.58 -3.03
N ASP A 29 7.65 2.57 -1.70
CA ASP A 29 8.80 2.85 -0.83
C ASP A 29 9.48 1.54 -0.41
N CYS A 30 8.90 0.84 0.57
CA CYS A 30 9.36 -0.48 0.97
C CYS A 30 8.16 -1.37 1.37
N TYR A 31 8.38 -2.69 1.41
CA TYR A 31 7.37 -3.67 1.83
C TYR A 31 7.70 -4.31 3.18
N VAL A 32 6.65 -4.75 3.87
CA VAL A 32 6.74 -5.61 5.06
C VAL A 32 5.87 -6.85 4.88
N THR A 33 6.26 -7.96 5.50
CA THR A 33 5.41 -9.16 5.62
C THR A 33 4.74 -9.16 7.00
N ASN A 34 3.42 -9.17 7.04
CA ASN A 34 2.68 -9.23 8.30
C ASN A 34 2.64 -10.65 8.87
N GLY A 35 2.10 -10.80 10.09
CA GLY A 35 2.02 -12.10 10.76
C GLY A 35 1.18 -13.18 10.06
N TYR A 36 0.46 -12.84 8.99
CA TYR A 36 -0.31 -13.77 8.16
C TYR A 36 0.42 -14.17 6.86
N GLY A 37 1.67 -13.73 6.67
CA GLY A 37 2.43 -13.97 5.44
C GLY A 37 2.01 -13.07 4.27
N ASN A 38 1.15 -12.07 4.49
CA ASN A 38 0.78 -11.10 3.46
C ASN A 38 1.82 -9.98 3.39
N THR A 39 2.19 -9.58 2.19
CA THR A 39 3.08 -8.45 1.95
C THR A 39 2.30 -7.15 1.76
N TRP A 40 2.80 -6.06 2.34
CA TRP A 40 2.19 -4.75 2.31
C TRP A 40 3.24 -3.71 2.00
N THR A 41 2.92 -2.79 1.11
CA THR A 41 3.81 -1.72 0.67
C THR A 41 3.40 -0.39 1.29
N TRP A 42 4.39 0.38 1.75
CA TRP A 42 4.18 1.79 2.09
C TRP A 42 4.11 2.60 0.81
N VAL A 43 2.95 3.21 0.56
CA VAL A 43 2.65 3.94 -0.67
C VAL A 43 2.74 5.45 -0.42
N ARG A 44 3.34 6.16 -1.37
CA ARG A 44 3.42 7.63 -1.41
C ARG A 44 2.77 8.17 -2.68
N SER A 45 2.29 9.41 -2.66
CA SER A 45 1.83 10.11 -3.87
C SER A 45 3.01 10.42 -4.79
N GLU A 46 2.73 10.84 -6.03
CA GLU A 46 3.78 11.28 -6.97
C GLU A 46 4.59 12.48 -6.43
N GLU A 47 3.97 13.32 -5.60
CA GLU A 47 4.65 14.42 -4.90
C GLU A 47 5.39 13.99 -3.63
N GLY A 48 5.47 12.68 -3.37
CA GLY A 48 6.19 12.10 -2.22
C GLY A 48 5.44 12.16 -0.89
N ARG A 49 4.15 12.52 -0.87
CA ARG A 49 3.35 12.54 0.37
C ARG A 49 3.00 11.13 0.80
N SER A 50 3.07 10.84 2.10
CA SER A 50 2.70 9.51 2.62
C SER A 50 1.20 9.28 2.49
N LEU A 51 0.80 8.15 1.89
CA LEU A 51 -0.60 7.73 1.75
C LEU A 51 -0.96 6.63 2.76
N GLY A 52 -0.06 5.65 2.96
CA GLY A 52 -0.24 4.58 3.95
C GLY A 52 0.14 3.20 3.44
N TRP A 53 -0.16 2.17 4.24
CA TRP A 53 0.06 0.77 3.89
C TRP A 53 -1.04 0.25 2.97
N VAL A 54 -0.64 -0.33 1.85
CA VAL A 54 -1.55 -0.97 0.90
C VAL A 54 -1.16 -2.43 0.74
N TRP A 55 -2.16 -3.32 0.73
CA TRP A 55 -1.93 -4.74 0.50
C TRP A 55 -1.45 -4.96 -0.94
N ASP A 56 -0.34 -5.67 -1.11
CA ASP A 56 0.34 -5.80 -2.41
C ASP A 56 -0.51 -6.44 -3.49
N LYS A 57 -1.54 -7.24 -3.11
CA LYS A 57 -2.52 -7.78 -4.06
C LYS A 57 -3.29 -6.70 -4.83
N ASN A 58 -3.38 -5.49 -4.27
CA ASN A 58 -4.04 -4.34 -4.90
C ASN A 58 -3.06 -3.46 -5.70
N LEU A 59 -1.78 -3.81 -5.74
CA LEU A 59 -0.72 -3.02 -6.37
C LEU A 59 -0.22 -3.70 -7.64
N GLN A 60 0.18 -2.88 -8.61
CA GLN A 60 0.81 -3.39 -9.83
C GLN A 60 2.17 -4.00 -9.45
N TYR A 61 2.56 -5.07 -10.14
CA TYR A 61 3.83 -5.78 -9.92
C TYR A 61 4.02 -6.40 -8.51
N GLY A 62 2.98 -6.39 -7.67
CA GLY A 62 3.06 -6.94 -6.32
C GLY A 62 3.70 -6.01 -5.29
N GLY A 63 3.71 -4.69 -5.52
CA GLY A 63 4.19 -3.71 -4.54
C GLY A 63 5.70 -3.43 -4.65
N ALA A 64 6.30 -2.98 -3.54
CA ALA A 64 7.72 -2.64 -3.49
C ALA A 64 8.60 -3.89 -3.58
N GLY A 65 9.76 -3.76 -4.23
CA GLY A 65 10.79 -4.81 -4.29
C GLY A 65 11.78 -4.77 -3.12
N GLU A 66 11.87 -3.65 -2.41
CA GLU A 66 12.77 -3.46 -1.28
C GLU A 66 12.06 -3.66 0.06
N ARG A 67 12.68 -4.44 0.94
CA ARG A 67 12.12 -4.78 2.26
C ARG A 67 12.45 -3.69 3.28
N CYS A 68 11.46 -3.34 4.11
CA CYS A 68 11.69 -2.76 5.43
C CYS A 68 11.95 -3.89 6.47
#